data_AF-A0A7E6EWI2-F1
#
_entry.id   AF-A0A7E6EWI2-F1
#
_cell.length_a   1.000
_cell.length_b   1.000
_cell.length_c   1.000
_cell.angle_alpha   90.00
_cell.angle_beta   90.00
_cell.angle_gamma   90.00
#
_symmetry.space_group_name_H-M   'P 1'
#
loop_
_entity.id
_entity.type
_entity.pdbx_description
1 polymer ?
#
loop_
_entity_poly.entity_id
_entity_poly.type
_entity_poly.pdbx_seq_one_letter_code
_entity_poly.pdbx_strand_id
1 'polypeptide(L)'
;MIAVLLFLIFLLVGLVYKYLFNDDIQKDIFSCCKGCRHVHALPLIMHCGTNLEDNKLLYALNKVSHPNLDFYQNRIKSEPNGDFIENILRKWSQNYECLEKKAGYVEWLFPTPEDATSHKYSSPLTCYESRIMQNDIKIQKRYLRSFRMMLNFLGFQLTKSMQIVLTPEVNQRFCHLQKNPHNYEHFTRIMISLKCLGYSKLQKKWVQFITNLINIGFLADAKDHYSNSWLKI
;
A
#
# COMPACT_ATOMS: atom_id res chain seq x y z
N MET A 1 32.23 27.71 29.82
CA MET A 1 31.48 27.62 28.54
C MET A 1 31.75 26.33 27.79
N ILE A 2 32.99 25.94 27.51
CA ILE A 2 33.32 24.72 26.71
C ILE A 2 32.80 23.43 27.37
N ALA A 3 32.93 23.29 28.70
CA ALA A 3 32.44 22.12 29.42
C ALA A 3 30.91 21.92 29.33
N VAL A 4 30.15 23.00 29.30
CA VAL A 4 28.68 22.96 29.18
C VAL A 4 28.26 22.53 27.77
N LEU A 5 28.97 23.01 26.75
CA LEU A 5 28.71 22.62 25.36
C LEU A 5 29.01 21.14 25.12
N LEU A 6 30.13 20.63 25.64
CA LEU A 6 30.48 19.20 25.55
C LEU A 6 29.47 18.31 26.26
N PHE A 7 28.98 18.74 27.43
CA PHE A 7 27.94 18.01 28.16
C PHE A 7 26.62 17.95 27.40
N LEU A 8 26.20 19.07 26.78
CA LEU A 8 24.98 19.12 25.96
C LEU A 8 25.09 18.25 24.69
N ILE A 9 26.26 18.22 24.04
CA ILE A 9 26.52 17.32 22.90
C ILE A 9 26.42 15.87 23.35
N PHE A 10 27.01 15.52 24.49
CA PHE A 10 26.96 14.16 25.02
C PHE A 10 25.53 13.72 25.35
N LEU A 11 24.72 14.63 25.89
CA LEU A 11 23.29 14.42 26.16
C LEU A 11 22.48 14.23 24.86
N LEU A 12 22.74 15.06 23.85
CA LEU A 12 22.11 14.94 22.53
C LEU A 12 22.47 13.62 21.85
N VAL A 13 23.75 13.23 21.86
CA VAL A 13 24.21 11.95 21.33
C VAL A 13 23.59 10.79 22.10
N GLY A 14 23.50 10.88 23.43
CA GLY A 14 22.84 9.88 24.26
C GLY A 14 21.34 9.75 24.00
N LEU A 15 20.63 10.87 23.76
CA LEU A 15 19.21 10.87 23.41
C LEU A 15 18.97 10.35 21.99
N VAL A 16 19.82 10.72 21.02
CA VAL A 16 19.76 10.18 19.65
C VAL A 16 20.08 8.69 19.66
N TYR A 17 21.07 8.24 20.44
CA TYR A 17 21.39 6.84 20.60
C TYR A 17 20.22 6.09 21.25
N LYS A 18 19.65 6.60 22.35
CA LYS A 18 18.48 5.98 22.99
C LYS A 18 17.25 5.94 22.07
N TYR A 19 17.07 6.94 21.20
CA TYR A 19 15.97 7.00 20.24
C TYR A 19 16.19 6.04 19.06
N LEU A 20 17.41 5.95 18.52
CA LEU A 20 17.77 5.04 17.42
C LEU A 20 17.87 3.57 17.85
N PHE A 21 18.27 3.31 19.10
CA PHE A 21 18.53 1.98 19.64
C PHE A 21 17.47 1.55 20.68
N ASN A 22 16.27 2.11 20.63
CA ASN A 22 15.14 1.65 21.44
C ASN A 22 14.65 0.27 20.96
N ASP A 23 14.48 -0.69 21.88
CA ASP A 23 14.22 -2.11 21.59
C ASP A 23 12.93 -2.35 20.77
N ASP A 24 11.93 -1.47 20.91
CA ASP A 24 10.68 -1.56 20.16
C ASP A 24 10.82 -1.16 18.67
N ILE A 25 11.81 -0.32 18.33
CA ILE A 25 12.13 0.03 16.93
C ILE A 25 13.02 -1.05 16.30
N GLN A 26 13.88 -1.71 17.11
CA GLN A 26 14.79 -2.73 16.60
C GLN A 26 14.09 -4.02 16.15
N LYS A 27 12.98 -4.43 16.79
CA LYS A 27 12.25 -5.66 16.39
C LYS A 27 11.63 -5.59 14.99
N ASP A 28 11.29 -4.39 14.52
CA ASP A 28 10.70 -4.20 13.19
C ASP A 28 11.77 -3.98 12.09
N ILE A 29 13.03 -3.72 12.46
CA ILE A 29 14.12 -3.44 11.51
C ILE A 29 15.14 -4.59 11.45
N PHE A 30 15.35 -5.31 12.55
CA PHE A 30 16.39 -6.32 12.71
C PHE A 30 15.80 -7.66 13.14
N SER A 31 15.82 -8.67 12.26
CA SER A 31 15.57 -10.06 12.64
C SER A 31 16.87 -10.86 12.66
N CYS A 32 17.11 -11.55 13.78
CA CYS A 32 18.29 -12.38 13.95
C CYS A 32 18.05 -13.74 13.26
N CYS A 33 18.77 -14.02 12.17
CA CYS A 33 18.80 -15.34 11.58
C CYS A 33 19.57 -16.27 12.52
N LYS A 34 18.93 -17.35 13.03
CA LYS A 34 19.59 -18.32 13.91
C LYS A 34 20.84 -18.87 13.22
N GLY A 35 22.02 -18.50 13.74
CA GLY A 35 23.32 -19.03 13.30
C GLY A 35 24.37 -17.99 12.87
N CYS A 36 24.06 -16.69 12.79
CA CYS A 36 25.03 -15.68 12.36
C CYS A 36 25.29 -14.62 13.46
N ARG A 37 26.55 -14.20 13.65
CA ARG A 37 26.99 -13.23 14.68
C ARG A 37 26.91 -11.76 14.23
N HIS A 38 25.97 -11.38 13.36
CA HIS A 38 25.79 -10.00 12.87
C HIS A 38 24.33 -9.54 12.93
N VAL A 39 24.13 -8.23 13.05
CA VAL A 39 22.82 -7.55 13.08
C VAL A 39 22.50 -7.00 11.69
N HIS A 40 21.36 -7.37 11.08
CA HIS A 40 20.97 -6.98 9.71
C HIS A 40 19.71 -6.10 9.68
N ALA A 41 19.75 -4.94 9.01
CA ALA A 41 18.53 -4.22 8.65
C ALA A 41 17.89 -4.89 7.42
N LEU A 42 16.67 -5.44 7.52
CA LEU A 42 16.08 -6.27 6.43
C LEU A 42 15.11 -5.54 5.48
N PRO A 43 14.97 -5.98 4.19
CA PRO A 43 15.95 -6.76 3.41
C PRO A 43 16.27 -6.15 2.04
N LEU A 44 17.54 -5.89 1.76
CA LEU A 44 18.11 -6.43 0.53
C LEU A 44 18.35 -7.92 0.83
N ILE A 45 17.70 -8.83 0.09
CA ILE A 45 18.14 -10.22 0.08
C ILE A 45 19.45 -10.22 -0.71
N MET A 46 20.58 -10.16 -0.01
CA MET A 46 21.88 -10.54 -0.55
C MET A 46 22.85 -10.73 0.61
N HIS A 47 23.02 -11.99 1.05
CA HIS A 47 24.34 -12.58 1.32
C HIS A 47 24.23 -13.94 2.01
N CYS A 48 23.84 -14.96 1.23
CA CYS A 48 24.46 -16.26 1.38
C CYS A 48 24.56 -16.87 -0.03
N GLY A 49 25.55 -16.38 -0.77
CA GLY A 49 25.72 -16.59 -2.19
C GLY A 49 26.59 -15.47 -2.74
N THR A 50 27.70 -15.85 -3.36
CA THR A 50 28.80 -15.04 -3.92
C THR A 50 28.45 -13.61 -4.35
N ASN A 51 29.35 -12.66 -4.03
CA ASN A 51 29.42 -11.28 -4.55
C ASN A 51 29.01 -11.19 -6.04
N LEU A 52 27.73 -10.94 -6.30
CA LEU A 52 27.30 -10.30 -7.52
C LEU A 52 27.52 -8.82 -7.28
N GLU A 53 28.57 -8.26 -7.89
CA GLU A 53 28.83 -6.81 -7.90
C GLU A 53 27.51 -6.06 -8.11
N ASP A 54 27.23 -5.04 -7.29
CA ASP A 54 25.94 -4.33 -7.27
C ASP A 54 25.45 -3.91 -8.68
N ASN A 55 26.38 -3.66 -9.60
CA ASN A 55 26.11 -3.39 -11.02
C ASN A 55 25.47 -4.57 -11.78
N LYS A 56 25.84 -5.82 -11.50
CA LYS A 56 25.23 -7.02 -12.11
C LYS A 56 23.84 -7.29 -11.56
N LEU A 57 23.62 -7.04 -10.26
CA LEU A 57 22.29 -7.14 -9.66
C LEU A 57 21.37 -6.03 -10.21
N LEU A 58 21.85 -4.79 -10.27
CA LEU A 58 21.12 -3.67 -10.87
C LEU A 58 20.83 -3.93 -12.36
N TYR A 59 21.78 -4.48 -13.10
CA TYR A 59 21.60 -4.89 -14.50
C TYR A 59 20.57 -6.01 -14.66
N ALA A 60 20.62 -7.04 -13.81
CA ALA A 60 19.63 -8.12 -13.81
C ALA A 60 18.24 -7.62 -13.43
N LEU A 61 18.14 -6.75 -12.42
CA LEU A 61 16.90 -6.07 -12.03
C LEU A 61 16.37 -5.18 -13.16
N ASN A 62 17.22 -4.47 -13.89
CA ASN A 62 16.82 -3.68 -15.06
C ASN A 62 16.36 -4.54 -16.25
N LYS A 63 16.76 -5.82 -16.31
CA LYS A 63 16.28 -6.77 -17.33
C LYS A 63 14.93 -7.41 -16.97
N VAL A 64 14.59 -7.48 -15.68
CA VAL A 64 13.29 -7.99 -15.22
C VAL A 64 12.26 -6.87 -15.39
N SER A 65 11.13 -7.19 -16.04
CA SER A 65 10.01 -6.26 -16.16
C SER A 65 9.43 -5.95 -14.77
N HIS A 66 9.19 -4.67 -14.49
CA HIS A 66 8.55 -4.20 -13.25
C HIS A 66 7.23 -3.49 -13.59
N PRO A 67 6.21 -4.25 -14.01
CA PRO A 67 4.99 -3.70 -14.59
C PRO A 67 4.23 -2.79 -13.61
N ASN A 68 4.24 -3.06 -12.30
CA ASN A 68 3.58 -2.17 -11.34
C ASN A 68 4.33 -0.83 -11.28
N LEU A 69 5.67 -0.85 -11.28
CA LEU A 69 6.46 0.37 -11.35
C LEU A 69 6.22 1.13 -12.64
N ASP A 70 6.27 0.45 -13.79
CA ASP A 70 6.08 1.09 -15.08
C ASP A 70 4.68 1.69 -15.23
N PHE A 71 3.64 1.03 -14.71
CA PHE A 71 2.29 1.58 -14.65
C PHE A 71 2.26 2.84 -13.79
N TYR A 72 2.82 2.77 -12.58
CA TYR A 72 2.87 3.90 -11.65
C TYR A 72 3.79 5.05 -12.11
N GLN A 73 4.77 4.76 -12.96
CA GLN A 73 5.61 5.74 -13.64
C GLN A 73 4.95 6.31 -14.90
N ASN A 74 3.73 5.86 -15.21
CA ASN A 74 2.95 6.28 -16.37
C ASN A 74 3.64 5.90 -17.70
N ARG A 75 4.40 4.78 -17.71
CA ARG A 75 5.08 4.25 -18.89
C ARG A 75 4.25 3.21 -19.65
N ILE A 76 3.41 2.47 -18.95
CA ILE A 76 2.46 1.52 -19.53
C ILE A 76 1.04 1.82 -19.09
N LYS A 77 0.07 1.26 -19.81
CA LYS A 77 -1.36 1.30 -19.47
C LYS A 77 -1.70 0.11 -18.57
N SER A 78 -2.75 0.26 -17.77
CA SER A 78 -3.39 -0.91 -17.17
C SER A 78 -4.10 -1.73 -18.24
N GLU A 79 -4.15 -3.04 -18.07
CA GLU A 79 -4.87 -3.98 -18.94
C GLU A 79 -5.97 -4.72 -18.15
N PRO A 80 -7.00 -5.28 -18.82
CA PRO A 80 -7.34 -5.13 -20.23
C PRO A 80 -8.12 -3.83 -20.49
N ASN A 81 -7.93 -3.20 -21.64
CA ASN A 81 -8.69 -2.00 -22.08
C ASN A 81 -8.64 -0.82 -21.09
N GLY A 82 -7.56 -0.73 -20.33
CA GLY A 82 -7.34 0.33 -19.36
C GLY A 82 -6.72 1.57 -19.99
N ASP A 83 -6.01 2.35 -19.19
CA ASP A 83 -5.33 3.56 -19.63
C ASP A 83 -4.11 3.81 -18.74
N PHE A 84 -3.32 4.83 -19.08
CA PHE A 84 -2.24 5.30 -18.25
C PHE A 84 -2.78 5.85 -16.93
N ILE A 85 -2.06 5.67 -15.83
CA ILE A 85 -2.50 6.09 -14.49
C ILE A 85 -2.91 7.57 -14.43
N GLU A 86 -2.20 8.48 -15.10
CA GLU A 86 -2.58 9.90 -15.11
C GLU A 86 -3.89 10.16 -15.88
N ASN A 87 -4.16 9.38 -16.93
CA ASN A 87 -5.44 9.47 -17.63
C ASN A 87 -6.58 8.91 -16.81
N ILE A 88 -6.37 7.78 -16.11
CA ILE A 88 -7.35 7.21 -15.18
C ILE A 88 -7.71 8.26 -14.12
N LEU A 89 -6.70 8.79 -13.42
CA LEU A 89 -6.90 9.75 -12.34
C LEU A 89 -7.53 11.07 -12.80
N ARG A 90 -7.25 11.50 -14.04
CA ARG A 90 -7.80 12.75 -14.60
C ARG A 90 -9.20 12.57 -15.17
N LYS A 91 -9.46 11.49 -15.90
CA LYS A 91 -10.68 11.32 -16.71
C LYS A 91 -11.75 10.49 -16.02
N TRP A 92 -11.38 9.58 -15.12
CA TRP A 92 -12.31 8.62 -14.54
C TRP A 92 -12.73 8.96 -13.11
N SER A 93 -12.05 9.91 -12.45
CA SER A 93 -12.19 10.13 -11.00
C SER A 93 -13.59 10.51 -10.50
N GLN A 94 -14.46 10.99 -11.39
CA GLN A 94 -15.88 11.27 -11.13
C GLN A 94 -16.81 10.54 -12.10
N ASN A 95 -16.27 9.65 -12.94
CA ASN A 95 -17.06 8.88 -13.91
C ASN A 95 -17.28 7.47 -13.36
N TYR A 96 -18.26 7.33 -12.46
CA TYR A 96 -18.55 6.06 -11.81
C TYR A 96 -19.01 4.96 -12.78
N GLU A 97 -19.66 5.34 -13.88
CA GLU A 97 -20.03 4.40 -14.94
C GLU A 97 -18.78 3.80 -15.61
N CYS A 98 -17.76 4.64 -15.89
CA CYS A 98 -16.48 4.19 -16.41
C CYS A 98 -15.75 3.28 -15.41
N LEU A 99 -15.74 3.66 -14.13
CA LEU A 99 -15.09 2.87 -13.06
C LEU A 99 -15.77 1.51 -12.83
N GLU A 100 -17.09 1.41 -13.02
CA GLU A 100 -17.83 0.15 -12.92
C GLU A 100 -17.62 -0.75 -14.14
N LYS A 101 -17.67 -0.19 -15.35
CA LYS A 101 -17.62 -0.97 -16.61
C LYS A 101 -16.24 -1.52 -16.94
N LYS A 102 -15.17 -0.87 -16.49
CA LYS A 102 -13.79 -1.24 -16.88
C LYS A 102 -13.23 -2.32 -15.97
N ALA A 103 -12.82 -3.43 -16.57
CA ALA A 103 -12.18 -4.53 -15.85
C ALA A 103 -10.69 -4.26 -15.57
N GLY A 104 -10.14 -4.94 -14.57
CA GLY A 104 -8.69 -5.08 -14.34
C GLY A 104 -7.95 -3.86 -13.76
N TYR A 105 -8.39 -2.63 -14.03
CA TYR A 105 -7.66 -1.43 -13.59
C TYR A 105 -7.46 -1.34 -12.07
N VAL A 106 -8.38 -1.90 -11.27
CA VAL A 106 -8.28 -1.91 -9.80
C VAL A 106 -7.07 -2.72 -9.34
N GLU A 107 -6.73 -3.82 -10.03
CA GLU A 107 -5.57 -4.63 -9.70
C GLU A 107 -4.26 -3.86 -9.92
N TRP A 108 -4.20 -3.05 -10.99
CA TRP A 108 -3.08 -2.16 -11.29
C TRP A 108 -2.99 -0.98 -10.32
N LEU A 109 -4.14 -0.39 -9.93
CA LEU A 109 -4.16 0.69 -8.94
C LEU A 109 -3.82 0.20 -7.53
N PHE A 110 -4.16 -1.03 -7.18
CA PHE A 110 -3.93 -1.59 -5.85
C PHE A 110 -3.24 -2.95 -5.97
N PRO A 111 -1.96 -2.96 -6.37
CA PRO A 111 -1.23 -4.22 -6.55
C PRO A 111 -0.98 -4.86 -5.18
N THR A 112 -1.04 -6.19 -5.12
CA THR A 112 -0.83 -6.99 -3.91
C THR A 112 0.14 -8.14 -4.18
N PRO A 113 0.73 -8.78 -3.16
CA PRO A 113 1.55 -9.96 -3.34
C PRO A 113 0.79 -11.13 -4.00
N GLU A 114 1.52 -12.09 -4.57
CA GLU A 114 0.98 -13.26 -5.30
C GLU A 114 -0.07 -14.04 -4.49
N ASP A 115 0.21 -14.28 -3.22
CA ASP A 115 -0.58 -15.09 -2.30
C ASP A 115 -1.75 -14.34 -1.65
N ALA A 116 -1.93 -13.05 -1.95
CA ALA A 116 -2.87 -12.20 -1.26
C ALA A 116 -4.27 -12.14 -1.91
N THR A 117 -4.34 -11.91 -3.23
CA THR A 117 -5.61 -11.79 -3.98
C THR A 117 -5.42 -12.26 -5.42
N SER A 118 -6.50 -12.46 -6.18
CA SER A 118 -6.42 -12.89 -7.59
C SER A 118 -5.79 -11.81 -8.49
N HIS A 119 -4.81 -12.18 -9.31
CA HIS A 119 -4.09 -11.30 -10.26
C HIS A 119 -4.45 -11.64 -11.70
N LYS A 120 -5.73 -11.54 -12.05
CA LYS A 120 -6.20 -11.97 -13.37
C LYS A 120 -5.68 -11.06 -14.49
N TYR A 121 -5.42 -9.80 -14.19
CA TYR A 121 -5.17 -8.76 -15.19
C TYR A 121 -3.92 -7.93 -14.94
N SER A 122 -3.25 -8.13 -13.80
CA SER A 122 -2.07 -7.41 -13.38
C SER A 122 -0.96 -8.38 -12.97
N SER A 123 0.23 -7.85 -12.71
CA SER A 123 1.29 -8.64 -12.11
C SER A 123 1.30 -8.47 -10.60
N PRO A 124 1.57 -9.55 -9.84
CA PRO A 124 1.75 -9.47 -8.41
C PRO A 124 2.81 -8.43 -8.02
N LEU A 125 2.56 -7.74 -6.91
CA LEU A 125 3.48 -6.76 -6.35
C LEU A 125 4.71 -7.46 -5.77
N THR A 126 5.88 -7.22 -6.35
CA THR A 126 7.12 -7.75 -5.81
C THR A 126 7.62 -6.91 -4.63
N CYS A 127 8.47 -7.50 -3.77
CA CYS A 127 9.12 -6.76 -2.68
C CYS A 127 10.00 -5.60 -3.21
N TYR A 128 10.61 -5.79 -4.38
CA TYR A 128 11.42 -4.76 -5.04
C TYR A 128 10.54 -3.58 -5.48
N GLU A 129 9.47 -3.84 -6.23
CA GLU A 129 8.53 -2.81 -6.67
C GLU A 129 7.95 -2.06 -5.46
N SER A 130 7.45 -2.77 -4.46
CA SER A 130 6.93 -2.20 -3.22
C SER A 130 7.93 -1.22 -2.57
N ARG A 131 9.21 -1.60 -2.44
CA ARG A 131 10.25 -0.74 -1.87
C ARG A 131 10.50 0.51 -2.71
N ILE A 132 10.62 0.37 -4.03
CA ILE A 132 10.85 1.52 -4.91
C ILE A 132 9.63 2.46 -4.86
N MET A 133 8.42 1.92 -4.93
CA MET A 133 7.19 2.70 -4.85
C MET A 133 7.06 3.46 -3.53
N GLN A 134 7.45 2.86 -2.40
CA GLN A 134 7.45 3.50 -1.08
C GLN A 134 8.37 4.71 -1.00
N ASN A 135 9.50 4.69 -1.71
CA ASN A 135 10.51 5.74 -1.67
C ASN A 135 10.36 6.79 -2.78
N ASP A 136 9.45 6.61 -3.75
CA ASP A 136 9.19 7.56 -4.82
C ASP A 136 7.99 8.46 -4.52
N ILE A 137 8.26 9.75 -4.26
CA ILE A 137 7.23 10.73 -3.91
C ILE A 137 6.17 10.94 -5.01
N LYS A 138 6.50 10.78 -6.30
CA LYS A 138 5.54 10.93 -7.41
C LYS A 138 4.61 9.72 -7.44
N ILE A 139 5.14 8.52 -7.26
CA ILE A 139 4.35 7.28 -7.16
C ILE A 139 3.42 7.36 -5.95
N GLN A 140 3.93 7.77 -4.78
CA GLN A 140 3.13 7.94 -3.56
C GLN A 140 1.97 8.93 -3.76
N LYS A 141 2.21 10.05 -4.45
CA LYS A 141 1.16 11.01 -4.83
C LYS A 141 0.10 10.39 -5.75
N ARG A 142 0.51 9.60 -6.75
CA ARG A 142 -0.42 8.89 -7.64
C ARG A 142 -1.25 7.87 -6.86
N TYR A 143 -0.60 7.07 -6.01
CA TYR A 143 -1.27 6.08 -5.17
C TYR A 143 -2.34 6.70 -4.28
N LEU A 144 -2.04 7.80 -3.58
CA LEU A 144 -3.05 8.50 -2.76
C LEU A 144 -4.19 9.10 -3.59
N ARG A 145 -3.92 9.56 -4.82
CA ARG A 145 -4.98 10.01 -5.74
C ARG A 145 -5.87 8.83 -6.16
N SER A 146 -5.27 7.67 -6.46
CA SER A 146 -6.00 6.42 -6.77
C SER A 146 -6.89 6.00 -5.60
N PHE A 147 -6.34 6.02 -4.39
CA PHE A 147 -7.09 5.69 -3.17
C PHE A 147 -8.26 6.65 -2.96
N ARG A 148 -8.05 7.97 -3.06
CA ARG A 148 -9.16 8.96 -2.97
C ARG A 148 -10.24 8.74 -4.01
N MET A 149 -9.85 8.49 -5.26
CA MET A 149 -10.79 8.20 -6.34
C MET A 149 -11.63 6.96 -6.02
N MET A 150 -10.97 5.88 -5.61
CA MET A 150 -11.64 4.63 -5.29
C MET A 150 -12.56 4.77 -4.08
N LEU A 151 -12.14 5.49 -3.04
CA LEU A 151 -13.01 5.81 -1.91
C LEU A 151 -14.31 6.49 -2.35
N ASN A 152 -14.22 7.55 -3.16
CA ASN A 152 -15.40 8.27 -3.63
C ASN A 152 -16.34 7.34 -4.41
N PHE A 153 -15.78 6.50 -5.27
CA PHE A 153 -16.54 5.47 -5.98
C PHE A 153 -17.20 4.48 -5.01
N LEU A 154 -16.57 4.10 -3.91
CA LEU A 154 -17.15 3.21 -2.90
C LEU A 154 -18.12 3.91 -1.92
N GLY A 155 -18.34 5.22 -2.04
CA GLY A 155 -19.21 5.99 -1.13
C GLY A 155 -18.51 6.58 0.10
N PHE A 156 -17.18 6.61 0.09
CA PHE A 156 -16.33 7.14 1.15
C PHE A 156 -15.48 8.31 0.68
N GLN A 157 -14.88 9.04 1.61
CA GLN A 157 -13.93 10.10 1.30
C GLN A 157 -12.76 10.10 2.29
N LEU A 158 -11.57 10.48 1.81
CA LEU A 158 -10.39 10.69 2.65
C LEU A 158 -10.23 12.18 2.95
N THR A 159 -10.36 12.55 4.22
CA THR A 159 -10.18 13.94 4.67
C THR A 159 -8.73 14.38 4.57
N LYS A 160 -8.49 15.69 4.70
CA LYS A 160 -7.14 16.27 4.80
C LYS A 160 -6.34 15.71 5.99
N SER A 161 -7.03 15.35 7.08
CA SER A 161 -6.45 14.72 8.27
C SER A 161 -6.28 13.20 8.15
N MET A 162 -6.36 12.65 6.94
CA MET A 162 -6.22 11.22 6.64
C MET A 162 -7.22 10.37 7.43
N GLN A 163 -8.46 10.86 7.57
CA GLN A 163 -9.59 10.11 8.12
C GLN A 163 -10.50 9.66 7.00
N ILE A 164 -11.08 8.47 7.16
CA ILE A 164 -12.05 7.92 6.21
C ILE A 164 -13.43 8.22 6.78
N VAL A 165 -14.29 8.85 5.99
CA VAL A 165 -15.67 9.18 6.37
C VAL A 165 -16.61 8.88 5.22
N LEU A 166 -17.92 8.85 5.49
CA LEU A 166 -18.94 8.68 4.46
C LEU A 166 -19.02 9.93 3.56
N THR A 167 -19.44 9.71 2.30
CA THR A 167 -19.83 10.79 1.38
C THR A 167 -21.28 11.21 1.60
N PRO A 168 -21.70 12.41 1.18
CA PRO A 168 -23.12 12.77 1.12
C PRO A 168 -23.96 11.81 0.26
N GLU A 169 -23.37 11.23 -0.78
CA GLU A 169 -24.01 10.32 -1.73
C GLU A 169 -24.03 8.85 -1.24
N VAL A 170 -23.69 8.60 0.03
CA VAL A 170 -23.49 7.25 0.57
C VAL A 170 -24.66 6.30 0.31
N ASN A 171 -25.90 6.77 0.44
CA ASN A 171 -27.09 5.93 0.20
C ASN A 171 -27.11 5.39 -1.23
N GLN A 172 -26.87 6.26 -2.22
CA GLN A 172 -26.81 5.86 -3.63
C GLN A 172 -25.64 4.91 -3.89
N ARG A 173 -24.46 5.20 -3.32
CA ARG A 173 -23.26 4.37 -3.50
C ARG A 173 -23.42 3.01 -2.84
N PHE A 174 -24.11 2.91 -1.72
CA PHE A 174 -24.36 1.65 -1.03
C PHE A 174 -25.37 0.80 -1.78
N CYS A 175 -26.48 1.37 -2.25
CA CYS A 175 -27.39 0.65 -3.15
C CYS A 175 -26.66 0.13 -4.39
N HIS A 176 -25.65 0.85 -4.89
CA HIS A 176 -24.80 0.40 -5.98
C HIS A 176 -23.90 -0.78 -5.58
N LEU A 177 -23.26 -0.74 -4.42
CA LEU A 177 -22.45 -1.85 -3.89
C LEU A 177 -23.28 -3.13 -3.69
N GLN A 178 -24.49 -3.00 -3.16
CA GLN A 178 -25.40 -4.15 -2.97
C GLN A 178 -25.79 -4.80 -4.29
N LYS A 179 -25.96 -4.01 -5.36
CA LYS A 179 -26.25 -4.51 -6.71
C LYS A 179 -25.02 -5.10 -7.41
N ASN A 180 -23.82 -4.70 -6.98
CA ASN A 180 -22.56 -5.04 -7.62
C ASN A 180 -21.55 -5.59 -6.57
N PRO A 181 -21.81 -6.78 -6.00
CA PRO A 181 -21.08 -7.31 -4.84
C PRO A 181 -19.60 -7.62 -5.12
N HIS A 182 -19.20 -7.76 -6.38
CA HIS A 182 -17.78 -7.90 -6.76
C HIS A 182 -16.92 -6.71 -6.27
N ASN A 183 -17.53 -5.53 -6.07
CA ASN A 183 -16.84 -4.37 -5.52
C ASN A 183 -16.36 -4.58 -4.08
N TYR A 184 -16.92 -5.53 -3.31
CA TYR A 184 -16.42 -5.86 -1.98
C TYR A 184 -15.02 -6.49 -2.01
N GLU A 185 -14.65 -7.17 -3.10
CA GLU A 185 -13.30 -7.72 -3.27
C GLU A 185 -12.24 -6.60 -3.34
N HIS A 186 -12.63 -5.42 -3.86
CA HIS A 186 -11.74 -4.26 -3.94
C HIS A 186 -11.35 -3.74 -2.56
N PHE A 187 -12.22 -3.87 -1.56
CA PHE A 187 -11.92 -3.45 -0.19
C PHE A 187 -10.72 -4.22 0.33
N THR A 188 -10.66 -5.51 0.00
CA THR A 188 -9.58 -6.36 0.43
C THR A 188 -8.25 -6.04 -0.20
N ARG A 189 -8.29 -5.90 -1.52
CA ARG A 189 -7.14 -5.52 -2.30
C ARG A 189 -6.57 -4.17 -1.88
N ILE A 190 -7.42 -3.16 -1.64
CA ILE A 190 -7.03 -1.83 -1.16
C ILE A 190 -6.33 -1.93 0.19
N MET A 191 -6.87 -2.66 1.17
CA MET A 191 -6.22 -2.81 2.47
C MET A 191 -4.82 -3.40 2.35
N ILE A 192 -4.69 -4.52 1.63
CA ILE A 192 -3.40 -5.20 1.50
C ILE A 192 -2.40 -4.29 0.80
N SER A 193 -2.82 -3.63 -0.28
CA SER A 193 -2.00 -2.66 -1.00
C SER A 193 -1.55 -1.49 -0.11
N LEU A 194 -2.43 -0.96 0.77
CA LEU A 194 -2.07 0.11 1.70
C LEU A 194 -0.91 -0.31 2.60
N LYS A 195 -0.97 -1.53 3.17
CA LYS A 195 0.13 -2.08 3.98
C LYS A 195 1.42 -2.21 3.15
N CYS A 196 1.32 -2.83 1.97
CA CYS A 196 2.48 -3.07 1.10
C CYS A 196 3.13 -1.79 0.56
N LEU A 197 2.43 -0.67 0.50
CA LEU A 197 2.95 0.60 -0.02
C LEU A 197 3.22 1.64 1.08
N GLY A 198 3.40 1.19 2.32
CA GLY A 198 3.90 2.01 3.43
C GLY A 198 2.81 2.78 4.19
N TYR A 199 1.53 2.53 3.91
CA TYR A 199 0.39 3.20 4.54
C TYR A 199 -0.24 2.39 5.69
N SER A 200 0.56 1.66 6.47
CA SER A 200 0.07 0.79 7.56
C SER A 200 -0.85 1.51 8.57
N LYS A 201 -0.60 2.79 8.87
CA LYS A 201 -1.50 3.58 9.74
C LYS A 201 -2.87 3.81 9.09
N LEU A 202 -2.90 4.10 7.79
CA LEU A 202 -4.15 4.30 7.05
C LEU A 202 -4.87 2.98 6.80
N GLN A 203 -4.14 1.89 6.60
CA GLN A 203 -4.67 0.52 6.56
C GLN A 203 -5.43 0.18 7.84
N LYS A 204 -4.86 0.44 9.03
CA LYS A 204 -5.57 0.26 10.31
C LYS A 204 -6.85 1.08 10.39
N LYS A 205 -6.82 2.34 9.97
CA LYS A 205 -8.03 3.19 9.92
C LYS A 205 -9.09 2.63 8.96
N TRP A 206 -8.68 2.11 7.81
CA TRP A 206 -9.57 1.46 6.84
C TRP A 206 -10.27 0.25 7.46
N VAL A 207 -9.50 -0.67 8.07
CA VAL A 207 -10.06 -1.85 8.75
C VAL A 207 -11.06 -1.44 9.83
N GLN A 208 -10.66 -0.55 10.73
CA GLN A 208 -11.52 -0.07 11.82
C GLN A 208 -12.82 0.55 11.29
N PHE A 209 -12.72 1.38 10.25
CA PHE A 209 -13.87 2.05 9.65
C PHE A 209 -14.85 1.05 9.02
N ILE A 210 -14.35 0.12 8.21
CA ILE A 210 -15.17 -0.91 7.56
C ILE A 210 -15.81 -1.85 8.59
N THR A 211 -15.04 -2.31 9.58
CA THR A 211 -15.56 -3.14 10.68
C THR A 211 -16.68 -2.43 11.44
N ASN A 212 -16.53 -1.13 11.73
CA ASN A 212 -17.58 -0.37 12.39
C ASN A 212 -18.88 -0.33 11.55
N LEU A 213 -18.77 -0.07 10.24
CA LEU A 213 -19.93 -0.05 9.34
C LEU A 213 -20.64 -1.40 9.23
N ILE A 214 -19.89 -2.51 9.26
CA ILE A 214 -20.45 -3.86 9.30
C ILE A 214 -21.19 -4.10 10.61
N ASN A 215 -20.56 -3.75 11.75
CA ASN A 215 -21.12 -3.99 13.08
C ASN A 215 -22.42 -3.23 13.32
N ILE A 216 -22.57 -2.02 12.78
CA ILE A 216 -23.81 -1.23 12.87
C ILE A 216 -24.84 -1.61 11.78
N GLY A 217 -24.55 -2.64 10.97
CA GLY A 217 -25.45 -3.14 9.92
C GLY A 217 -25.48 -2.34 8.62
N PHE A 218 -24.70 -1.25 8.52
CA PHE A 218 -24.69 -0.37 7.35
C PHE A 218 -23.98 -0.99 6.13
N LEU A 219 -23.08 -1.95 6.36
CA LEU A 219 -22.44 -2.80 5.33
C LEU A 219 -22.61 -4.29 5.63
N ALA A 220 -23.82 -4.72 6.00
CA ALA A 220 -24.08 -6.11 6.39
C ALA A 220 -23.67 -7.13 5.30
N ASP A 221 -24.02 -6.86 4.04
CA ASP A 221 -23.73 -7.75 2.90
C ASP A 221 -22.23 -7.96 2.65
N ALA A 222 -21.42 -7.01 3.09
CA ALA A 222 -19.99 -7.08 2.91
C ALA A 222 -19.38 -8.19 3.80
N LYS A 223 -20.04 -8.56 4.90
CA LYS A 223 -19.59 -9.58 5.87
C LYS A 223 -19.24 -10.92 5.22
N ASP A 224 -19.99 -11.35 4.22
CA ASP A 224 -19.78 -12.63 3.55
C ASP A 224 -18.58 -12.61 2.59
N HIS A 225 -18.17 -11.42 2.15
CA HIS A 225 -16.96 -11.21 1.34
C HIS A 225 -15.70 -10.98 2.19
N TYR A 226 -15.87 -10.70 3.49
CA TYR A 226 -14.77 -10.64 4.46
C TYR A 226 -14.60 -11.99 5.13
N SER A 227 -13.81 -12.88 4.50
CA SER A 227 -13.36 -14.09 5.19
C SER A 227 -12.64 -13.71 6.51
N ASN A 228 -12.65 -14.64 7.48
CA ASN A 228 -12.01 -14.56 8.82
C ASN A 228 -10.50 -14.16 8.85
N SER A 229 -9.90 -13.84 7.70
CA SER A 229 -8.51 -13.43 7.52
C SER A 229 -8.21 -12.01 8.03
N TRP A 230 -9.20 -11.11 8.06
CA TRP A 230 -9.03 -9.71 8.47
C TRP A 230 -8.85 -9.53 9.98
N LEU A 231 -9.51 -10.37 10.77
CA LEU A 231 -9.42 -10.37 12.23
C LEU A 231 -8.10 -10.96 12.74
N LYS A 232 -7.23 -11.44 11.85
CA LYS A 232 -5.94 -12.07 12.17
C LYS A 232 -4.71 -11.21 11.82
N ILE A 233 -4.89 -9.99 11.29
CA ILE A 233 -3.81 -9.12 10.78
C ILE A 233 -3.65 -7.85 11.62
#